data_AF-D1QWA2-F1
#
_entry.id   AF-D1QWA2-F1
#
_cell.length_a   1.000
_cell.length_b   1.000
_cell.length_c   1.000
_cell.angle_alpha   90.00
_cell.angle_beta   90.00
_cell.angle_gamma   90.00
#
_symmetry.space_group_name_H-M   'P 1'
#
loop_
_entity.id
_entity.type
_entity.pdbx_description
1 polymer ?
#
loop_
_entity_poly.entity_id
_entity_poly.type
_entity_poly.pdbx_seq_one_letter_code
_entity_poly.pdbx_strand_id
1 'polypeptide(L)'
;MYKKLKAVYPLLDFCVYNGEILSDLQHHLSYNNNIYIETERDATETIFHFVQDIHERSFLSPKEDIMSDYIRLDKRSLIVKPLVSESPIQEVNGINVPRIEKLLVDIQCDRDFFYLQGQESLYMMQNAFANYNVNIGMLLRYASRRNIKPQIEKYIKEFV
;
A
#
# COMPACT_ATOMS: atom_id res chain seq x y z
N MET A 1 7.38 8.19 -11.89
CA MET A 1 6.39 9.02 -11.18
C MET A 1 7.03 9.82 -10.05
N TYR A 2 7.63 9.15 -9.05
CA TYR A 2 8.27 9.79 -7.89
C TYR A 2 9.13 11.04 -8.21
N LYS A 3 10.09 10.94 -9.15
CA LYS A 3 10.94 12.08 -9.55
C LYS A 3 10.14 13.30 -10.06
N LYS A 4 9.02 13.09 -10.76
CA LYS A 4 8.15 14.19 -11.23
C LYS A 4 7.45 14.86 -10.05
N LEU A 5 6.92 14.06 -9.12
CA LEU A 5 6.28 14.57 -7.91
C LEU A 5 7.25 15.38 -7.05
N LYS A 6 8.45 14.87 -6.77
CA LYS A 6 9.46 15.61 -6.00
C LYS A 6 10.00 16.86 -6.71
N ALA A 7 9.99 16.92 -8.05
CA ALA A 7 10.39 18.11 -8.79
C ALA A 7 9.38 19.27 -8.65
N VAL A 8 8.08 18.95 -8.61
CA VAL A 8 6.99 19.94 -8.47
C VAL A 8 6.69 20.25 -7.00
N TYR A 9 6.74 19.23 -6.15
CA TYR A 9 6.41 19.30 -4.72
C TYR A 9 7.59 18.82 -3.86
N PRO A 10 8.69 19.58 -3.79
CA PRO A 10 9.92 19.14 -3.12
C PRO A 10 9.76 19.00 -1.60
N LEU A 11 8.81 19.69 -0.99
CA LEU A 11 8.57 19.67 0.45
C LEU A 11 7.64 18.56 0.91
N LEU A 12 6.88 17.93 0.00
CA LEU A 12 5.98 16.84 0.36
C LEU A 12 6.73 15.52 0.48
N ASP A 13 6.32 14.74 1.47
CA ASP A 13 6.71 13.34 1.59
C ASP A 13 5.85 12.47 0.69
N PHE A 14 6.51 11.54 -0.01
CA PHE A 14 5.85 10.57 -0.87
C PHE A 14 6.29 9.16 -0.52
N CYS A 15 5.38 8.21 -0.65
CA CYS A 15 5.66 6.77 -0.78
C CYS A 15 5.06 6.32 -2.12
N VAL A 16 5.87 5.77 -3.03
CA VAL A 16 5.41 5.41 -4.38
C VAL A 16 5.88 4.00 -4.73
N TYR A 17 4.95 3.12 -5.06
CA TYR A 17 5.24 1.72 -5.35
C TYR A 17 4.31 1.12 -6.41
N ASN A 18 4.80 0.10 -7.11
CA ASN A 18 3.97 -0.75 -7.98
C ASN A 18 3.34 -1.85 -7.12
N GLY A 19 2.07 -2.17 -7.37
CA GLY A 19 1.33 -3.25 -6.71
C GLY A 19 1.97 -4.64 -6.90
N GLU A 20 2.79 -4.83 -7.93
CA GLU A 20 3.65 -6.01 -8.12
C GLU A 20 4.53 -6.33 -6.91
N ILE A 21 4.80 -5.36 -6.02
CA ILE A 21 5.52 -5.61 -4.76
C ILE A 21 4.82 -6.65 -3.86
N LEU A 22 3.52 -6.88 -4.08
CA LEU A 22 2.73 -7.87 -3.35
C LEU A 22 2.87 -9.29 -3.89
N SER A 23 3.36 -9.46 -5.12
CA SER A 23 3.31 -10.74 -5.83
C SER A 23 4.09 -11.84 -5.12
N ASP A 24 5.23 -11.53 -4.52
CA ASP A 24 6.06 -12.52 -3.80
C ASP A 24 5.41 -12.99 -2.49
N LEU A 25 4.40 -12.28 -1.99
CA LEU A 25 3.66 -12.65 -0.79
C LEU A 25 2.46 -13.55 -1.08
N GLN A 26 1.90 -13.46 -2.29
CA GLN A 26 0.65 -14.11 -2.66
C GLN A 26 0.78 -15.64 -2.82
N HIS A 27 -0.29 -16.35 -2.49
CA HIS A 27 -0.46 -17.75 -2.89
C HIS A 27 -0.93 -17.83 -4.34
N HIS A 28 -1.91 -16.99 -4.67
CA HIS A 28 -2.48 -16.88 -6.01
C HIS A 28 -1.96 -15.61 -6.68
N LEU A 29 -1.11 -15.79 -7.70
CA LEU A 29 -0.55 -14.71 -8.50
C LEU A 29 -1.67 -13.86 -9.12
N SER A 30 -1.96 -12.75 -8.48
CA SER A 30 -2.90 -11.75 -8.97
C SER A 30 -2.08 -10.58 -9.51
N TYR A 31 -2.25 -10.26 -10.78
CA TYR A 31 -1.64 -9.06 -11.34
C TYR A 31 -2.13 -7.84 -10.57
N ASN A 32 -1.22 -6.96 -10.17
CA ASN A 32 -1.55 -5.64 -9.67
C ASN A 32 -0.57 -4.63 -10.26
N ASN A 33 -0.88 -4.19 -11.48
CA ASN A 33 -0.07 -3.24 -12.24
C ASN A 33 -0.34 -1.78 -11.83
N ASN A 34 -1.11 -1.56 -10.76
CA ASN A 34 -1.40 -0.22 -10.26
C ASN A 34 -0.16 0.37 -9.59
N ILE A 35 0.03 1.67 -9.77
CA ILE A 35 1.03 2.44 -9.04
C ILE A 35 0.32 3.22 -7.96
N TYR A 36 0.70 2.96 -6.72
CA TYR A 36 0.21 3.66 -5.55
C TYR A 36 1.11 4.87 -5.28
N ILE A 37 0.48 6.01 -5.01
CA ILE A 37 1.12 7.27 -4.67
C ILE A 37 0.50 7.71 -3.36
N GLU A 38 1.28 7.62 -2.29
CA GLU A 38 0.88 8.09 -0.99
C GLU A 38 1.58 9.39 -0.64
N THR A 39 0.84 10.34 -0.08
CA THR A 39 1.33 11.66 0.33
C THR A 39 0.55 12.13 1.57
N GLU A 40 0.99 13.21 2.20
CA GLU A 40 0.25 13.85 3.29
C GLU A 40 -1.24 14.05 2.97
N ARG A 41 -2.11 13.81 3.97
CA ARG A 41 -3.57 13.84 3.81
C ARG A 41 -4.06 15.13 3.15
N ASP A 42 -3.58 16.26 3.62
CA ASP A 42 -4.00 17.58 3.16
C ASP A 42 -3.53 17.90 1.73
N ALA A 43 -2.54 17.16 1.23
CA ALA A 43 -2.04 17.29 -0.14
C ALA A 43 -2.64 16.27 -1.12
N THR A 44 -3.38 15.27 -0.63
CA THR A 44 -3.78 14.10 -1.45
C THR A 44 -4.63 14.51 -2.66
N GLU A 45 -5.57 15.43 -2.49
CA GLU A 45 -6.45 15.92 -3.57
C GLU A 45 -5.67 16.76 -4.60
N THR A 46 -4.77 17.64 -4.15
CA THR A 46 -3.87 18.40 -5.04
C THR A 46 -3.00 17.46 -5.88
N ILE A 47 -2.42 16.44 -5.25
CA ILE A 47 -1.60 15.45 -5.96
C ILE A 47 -2.44 14.61 -6.91
N PHE A 48 -3.69 14.28 -6.54
CA PHE A 48 -4.60 13.57 -7.43
C PHE A 48 -4.88 14.36 -8.70
N HIS A 49 -5.24 15.65 -8.61
CA HIS A 49 -5.48 16.47 -9.80
C HIS A 49 -4.24 16.62 -10.67
N PHE A 50 -3.07 16.83 -10.06
CA PHE A 50 -1.80 16.83 -10.79
C PHE A 50 -1.55 15.50 -11.54
N VAL A 51 -1.86 14.37 -10.92
CA VAL A 51 -1.71 13.03 -11.51
C VAL A 51 -2.74 12.79 -12.62
N GLN A 52 -3.96 13.30 -12.45
CA GLN A 52 -5.06 13.18 -13.43
C GLN A 52 -4.73 13.92 -14.73
N ASP A 53 -4.11 15.10 -14.63
CA ASP A 53 -3.68 15.88 -15.81
C ASP A 53 -2.63 15.16 -16.66
N ILE A 54 -1.85 14.25 -16.06
CA ILE A 54 -0.77 13.52 -16.75
C ILE A 54 -1.15 12.08 -17.11
N HIS A 55 -2.22 11.52 -16.54
CA HIS A 55 -2.60 10.14 -16.75
C HIS A 55 -4.08 9.87 -16.44
N GLU A 56 -4.85 9.60 -17.50
CA GLU A 56 -6.31 9.45 -17.46
C GLU A 56 -6.82 8.43 -16.43
N ARG A 57 -6.17 7.27 -16.30
CA ARG A 57 -6.56 6.23 -15.34
C ARG A 57 -5.97 6.50 -13.95
N SER A 58 -6.40 7.61 -13.35
CA SER A 58 -6.05 8.04 -12.01
C SER A 58 -7.25 7.94 -11.08
N PHE A 59 -7.05 7.49 -9.83
CA PHE A 59 -8.12 7.31 -8.85
C PHE A 59 -7.70 7.87 -7.50
N LEU A 60 -8.59 8.63 -6.86
CA LEU A 60 -8.39 9.17 -5.51
C LEU A 60 -9.00 8.22 -4.48
N SER A 61 -8.14 7.53 -3.72
CA SER A 61 -8.54 6.64 -2.60
C SER A 61 -9.77 5.77 -2.92
N PRO A 62 -9.72 4.96 -3.99
CA PRO A 62 -10.88 4.21 -4.46
C PRO A 62 -11.37 3.25 -3.37
N LYS A 63 -12.70 3.21 -3.22
CA LYS A 63 -13.38 2.22 -2.38
C LYS A 63 -13.61 0.92 -3.18
N GLU A 64 -14.17 -0.08 -2.52
CA GLU A 64 -14.34 -1.43 -3.06
C GLU A 64 -15.16 -1.47 -4.36
N ASP A 65 -16.22 -0.67 -4.43
CA ASP A 65 -17.06 -0.49 -5.63
C ASP A 65 -16.23 0.06 -6.80
N ILE A 66 -15.46 1.12 -6.57
CA ILE A 66 -14.61 1.71 -7.61
C ILE A 66 -13.52 0.74 -8.06
N MET A 67 -12.92 0.02 -7.10
CA MET A 67 -11.91 -0.99 -7.39
C MET A 67 -12.48 -2.12 -8.25
N SER A 68 -13.65 -2.65 -7.88
CA SER A 68 -14.34 -3.74 -8.60
C SER A 68 -14.76 -3.33 -10.00
N ASP A 69 -15.42 -2.19 -10.12
CA ASP A 69 -16.19 -1.87 -11.33
C ASP A 69 -15.35 -1.15 -12.39
N TYR A 70 -14.27 -0.46 -11.99
CA TYR A 70 -13.51 0.43 -12.88
C TYR A 70 -12.00 0.14 -12.92
N ILE A 71 -11.42 -0.44 -11.86
CA ILE A 71 -9.97 -0.63 -11.76
C ILE A 71 -9.58 -2.04 -12.18
N ARG A 72 -9.23 -2.16 -13.45
CA ARG A 72 -8.58 -3.35 -13.99
C ARG A 72 -7.14 -3.49 -13.49
N LEU A 73 -6.88 -4.50 -12.64
CA LEU A 73 -5.57 -4.74 -12.05
C LEU A 73 -4.48 -5.16 -13.06
N ASP A 74 -4.87 -5.74 -14.20
CA ASP A 74 -3.95 -6.10 -15.30
C ASP A 74 -3.47 -4.89 -16.12
N LYS A 75 -4.09 -3.73 -15.93
CA LYS A 75 -3.74 -2.51 -16.66
C LYS A 75 -3.28 -1.43 -15.68
N ARG A 76 -2.20 -0.73 -16.04
CA ARG A 76 -1.65 0.36 -15.23
C ARG A 76 -2.67 1.44 -14.90
N SER A 77 -2.88 1.67 -13.61
CA SER A 77 -3.65 2.79 -13.06
C SER A 77 -2.81 3.49 -11.99
N LEU A 78 -3.10 4.75 -11.69
CA LEU A 78 -2.45 5.51 -10.62
C LEU A 78 -3.44 5.74 -9.49
N ILE A 79 -3.14 5.22 -8.31
CA ILE A 79 -3.98 5.37 -7.13
C ILE A 79 -3.30 6.36 -6.20
N VAL A 80 -3.94 7.50 -5.97
CA VAL A 80 -3.47 8.54 -5.04
C VAL A 80 -4.23 8.41 -3.73
N LYS A 81 -3.52 8.25 -2.62
CA LYS A 81 -4.15 8.07 -1.30
C LYS A 81 -3.32 8.68 -0.16
N PRO A 82 -3.90 8.88 1.04
CA PRO A 82 -3.14 9.42 2.16
C PRO A 82 -2.04 8.47 2.64
N LEU A 83 -0.85 9.01 2.89
CA LEU A 83 0.22 8.37 3.65
C LEU A 83 -0.12 8.50 5.15
N VAL A 84 -0.40 7.38 5.79
CA VAL A 84 -0.71 7.34 7.23
C VAL A 84 0.51 7.79 8.03
N SER A 85 0.33 8.51 9.13
CA SER A 85 1.44 8.94 9.98
C SER A 85 2.23 7.75 10.53
N GLU A 86 3.55 7.92 10.67
CA GLU A 86 4.50 6.88 11.11
C GLU A 86 4.47 5.61 10.26
N SER A 87 4.05 5.71 8.99
CA SER A 87 4.03 4.57 8.08
C SER A 87 5.44 4.02 7.86
N PRO A 88 5.64 2.69 7.98
CA PRO A 88 6.92 2.05 7.67
C PRO A 88 7.29 2.22 6.19
N ILE A 89 8.26 3.09 5.92
CA ILE A 89 8.83 3.30 4.59
C ILE A 89 10.34 3.06 4.59
N GLN A 90 10.89 2.86 3.41
CA GLN A 90 12.33 2.73 3.17
C GLN A 90 12.70 3.38 1.85
N GLU A 91 13.93 3.87 1.74
CA GLU A 91 14.46 4.37 0.47
C GLU A 91 15.09 3.22 -0.31
N VAL A 92 14.65 3.03 -1.55
CA VAL A 92 15.25 2.10 -2.51
C VAL A 92 15.53 2.87 -3.79
N ASN A 93 16.81 2.96 -4.18
CA ASN A 93 17.25 3.69 -5.38
C ASN A 93 16.74 5.15 -5.44
N GLY A 94 16.75 5.86 -4.30
CA GLY A 94 16.27 7.24 -4.20
C GLY A 94 14.73 7.39 -4.30
N ILE A 95 13.98 6.30 -4.11
CA ILE A 95 12.51 6.30 -4.09
C ILE A 95 12.07 5.75 -2.73
N ASN A 96 11.21 6.50 -2.05
CA ASN A 96 10.55 6.01 -0.86
C ASN A 96 9.46 5.00 -1.25
N VAL A 97 9.58 3.78 -0.73
CA VAL A 97 8.70 2.64 -0.96
C VAL A 97 8.21 2.08 0.39
N PRO A 98 7.10 1.33 0.43
CA PRO A 98 6.63 0.73 1.68
C PRO A 98 7.61 -0.33 2.16
N ARG A 99 7.73 -0.49 3.48
CA ARG A 99 8.31 -1.72 4.06
C ARG A 99 7.26 -2.82 4.10
N ILE A 100 7.69 -4.06 4.27
CA ILE A 100 6.79 -5.22 4.36
C ILE A 100 5.77 -5.08 5.49
N GLU A 101 6.16 -4.49 6.63
CA GLU A 101 5.25 -4.28 7.76
C GLU A 101 4.07 -3.38 7.40
N LYS A 102 4.30 -2.38 6.54
CA LYS A 102 3.24 -1.52 6.03
C LYS A 102 2.29 -2.31 5.15
N LEU A 103 2.83 -3.04 4.16
CA LEU A 103 2.04 -3.85 3.23
C LEU A 103 1.13 -4.84 3.98
N LEU A 104 1.69 -5.57 4.96
CA LEU A 104 0.95 -6.55 5.75
C LEU A 104 -0.22 -5.97 6.54
N VAL A 105 -0.09 -4.73 7.01
CA VAL A 105 -1.15 -4.03 7.76
C VAL A 105 -2.16 -3.41 6.79
N ASP A 106 -1.68 -2.79 5.71
CA ASP A 106 -2.53 -2.11 4.74
C ASP A 106 -3.48 -3.09 4.05
N ILE A 107 -2.98 -4.24 3.58
CA ILE A 107 -3.81 -5.28 2.95
C ILE A 107 -5.02 -5.66 3.81
N GLN A 108 -4.85 -5.69 5.13
CA GLN A 108 -5.89 -6.12 6.08
C GLN A 108 -7.02 -5.10 6.27
N CYS A 109 -6.82 -3.81 5.94
CA CYS A 109 -7.79 -2.77 6.29
C CYS A 109 -8.01 -1.68 5.23
N ASP A 110 -7.17 -1.60 4.20
CA ASP A 110 -7.37 -0.69 3.08
C ASP A 110 -8.40 -1.23 2.10
N ARG A 111 -9.35 -0.36 1.72
CA ARG A 111 -10.45 -0.71 0.79
C ARG A 111 -9.94 -0.96 -0.62
N ASP A 112 -8.82 -0.36 -1.01
CA ASP A 112 -8.15 -0.62 -2.28
C ASP A 112 -7.47 -2.01 -2.35
N PHE A 113 -7.39 -2.74 -1.24
CA PHE A 113 -6.89 -4.11 -1.17
C PHE A 113 -7.96 -5.14 -0.80
N PHE A 114 -9.26 -4.80 -0.91
CA PHE A 114 -10.35 -5.69 -0.49
C PHE A 114 -10.29 -7.10 -1.13
N TYR A 115 -9.83 -7.20 -2.38
CA TYR A 115 -9.70 -8.45 -3.12
C TYR A 115 -8.64 -9.41 -2.55
N LEU A 116 -7.78 -8.95 -1.64
CA LEU A 116 -6.80 -9.77 -0.93
C LEU A 116 -7.26 -10.16 0.48
N GLN A 117 -8.33 -9.55 1.00
CA GLN A 117 -8.75 -9.74 2.39
C GLN A 117 -9.34 -11.14 2.61
N GLY A 118 -9.22 -11.62 3.85
CA GLY A 118 -9.62 -12.98 4.22
C GLY A 118 -8.43 -13.94 4.14
N GLN A 119 -8.65 -15.14 3.60
CA GLN A 119 -7.65 -16.22 3.64
C GLN A 119 -6.34 -15.85 2.92
N GLU A 120 -6.41 -15.13 1.79
CA GLU A 120 -5.20 -14.72 1.05
C GLU A 120 -4.31 -13.81 1.88
N SER A 121 -4.86 -12.77 2.52
CA SER A 121 -4.10 -11.88 3.39
C SER A 121 -3.45 -12.59 4.60
N LEU A 122 -4.05 -13.67 5.10
CA LEU A 122 -3.47 -14.50 6.17
C LEU A 122 -2.29 -15.31 5.63
N TYR A 123 -2.46 -15.93 4.45
CA TYR A 123 -1.37 -16.62 3.78
C TYR A 123 -0.20 -15.68 3.49
N MET A 124 -0.48 -14.49 2.95
CA MET A 124 0.53 -13.46 2.68
C MET A 124 1.30 -13.10 3.95
N MET A 125 0.61 -13.01 5.09
CA MET A 125 1.25 -12.77 6.38
C MET A 125 2.14 -13.94 6.83
N GLN A 126 1.64 -15.18 6.74
CA GLN A 126 2.43 -16.38 7.05
C GLN A 126 3.69 -16.47 6.17
N ASN A 127 3.52 -16.28 4.86
CA ASN A 127 4.60 -16.29 3.88
C ASN A 127 5.64 -15.19 4.20
N ALA A 128 5.19 -14.00 4.59
CA ALA A 128 6.07 -12.93 5.02
C ALA A 128 6.90 -13.32 6.25
N PHE A 129 6.29 -13.87 7.29
CA PHE A 129 6.99 -14.31 8.50
C PHE A 129 7.96 -15.47 8.26
N ALA A 130 7.65 -16.35 7.30
CA ALA A 130 8.51 -17.47 6.95
C ALA A 130 9.74 -17.06 6.12
N ASN A 131 9.59 -16.09 5.20
CA ASN A 131 10.59 -15.82 4.16
C ASN A 131 11.28 -14.45 4.29
N TYR A 132 10.80 -13.57 5.18
CA TYR A 132 11.33 -12.22 5.34
C TYR A 132 11.60 -11.89 6.81
N ASN A 133 12.51 -10.94 7.04
CA ASN A 133 12.78 -10.43 8.38
C ASN A 133 11.75 -9.37 8.78
N VAL A 134 10.57 -9.82 9.22
CA VAL A 134 9.47 -8.94 9.66
C VAL A 134 9.76 -8.38 11.05
N ASN A 135 9.86 -7.06 11.17
CA ASN A 135 10.03 -6.38 12.46
C ASN A 135 8.68 -6.26 13.19
N ILE A 136 8.44 -7.17 14.14
CA ILE A 136 7.20 -7.23 14.95
C ILE A 136 6.90 -5.91 15.66
N GLY A 137 7.91 -5.24 16.23
CA GLY A 137 7.71 -3.97 16.92
C GLY A 137 7.23 -2.85 15.99
N MET A 138 7.77 -2.79 14.78
CA MET A 138 7.36 -1.85 13.74
C MET A 138 5.97 -2.18 13.20
N LEU A 139 5.70 -3.47 12.93
CA LEU A 139 4.41 -3.99 12.50
C LEU A 139 3.30 -3.61 13.49
N LEU A 140 3.48 -3.91 14.78
CA LEU A 140 2.50 -3.63 15.83
C LEU A 140 2.31 -2.12 16.08
N ARG A 141 3.37 -1.33 15.99
CA ARG A 141 3.28 0.13 16.08
C ARG A 141 2.40 0.67 14.93
N TYR A 142 2.64 0.23 13.71
CA TYR A 142 1.87 0.68 12.56
C TYR A 142 0.42 0.17 12.59
N ALA A 143 0.21 -1.10 12.95
CA ALA A 143 -1.12 -1.67 13.16
C ALA A 143 -1.94 -0.88 14.20
N SER A 144 -1.28 -0.29 15.21
CA SER A 144 -1.93 0.60 16.18
C SER A 144 -2.43 1.90 15.54
N ARG A 145 -1.62 2.53 14.67
CA ARG A 145 -2.03 3.72 13.88
C ARG A 145 -3.20 3.42 12.94
N ARG A 146 -3.30 2.17 12.50
CA ARG A 146 -4.32 1.65 11.59
C ARG A 146 -5.54 1.06 12.32
N ASN A 147 -5.57 1.11 13.65
CA ASN A 147 -6.63 0.57 14.50
C ASN A 147 -6.89 -0.94 14.35
N ILE A 148 -5.90 -1.71 13.91
CA ILE A 148 -6.00 -3.18 13.75
C ILE A 148 -4.96 -3.96 14.57
N LYS A 149 -4.31 -3.32 15.54
CA LYS A 149 -3.31 -3.98 16.41
C LYS A 149 -3.83 -5.30 17.03
N PRO A 150 -5.04 -5.38 17.64
CA PRO A 150 -5.50 -6.62 18.26
C PRO A 150 -5.66 -7.77 17.25
N GLN A 151 -6.06 -7.46 16.01
CA GLN A 151 -6.18 -8.43 14.93
C GLN A 151 -4.79 -8.96 14.52
N ILE A 152 -3.82 -8.06 14.34
CA ILE A 152 -2.44 -8.43 13.99
C ILE A 152 -1.78 -9.26 15.11
N GLU A 153 -1.99 -8.89 16.39
CA GLU A 153 -1.49 -9.67 17.53
C GLU A 153 -2.07 -11.10 17.57
N LYS A 154 -3.33 -11.27 17.17
CA LYS A 154 -3.94 -12.60 17.06
C LYS A 154 -3.23 -13.44 16.00
N TYR A 155 -3.00 -12.87 14.80
CA TYR A 155 -2.32 -13.57 13.72
C TYR A 155 -0.88 -13.96 14.08
N ILE A 156 -0.12 -13.07 14.71
CA ILE A 156 1.24 -13.39 15.15
C ILE A 156 1.28 -14.60 16.08
N LYS A 157 0.33 -14.71 17.03
CA LYS A 157 0.24 -15.87 17.94
C LYS A 157 -0.11 -17.19 17.26
N GLU A 158 -0.71 -17.13 16.06
CA GLU A 158 -1.02 -18.31 15.26
C GLU A 158 0.19 -18.76 14.42
N PHE A 159 1.15 -17.87 14.17
CA PHE A 159 2.29 -18.12 13.28
C PHE A 159 3.64 -18.28 14.01
N VAL A 160 3.77 -17.70 15.21
CA VAL A 160 4.98 -17.67 16.05
C VAL A 160 4.68 -18.34 17.39
#